data_AF-M1T2H4-F1
#
_entry.id   AF-M1T2H4-F1
#
_cell.length_a   1.000
_cell.length_b   1.000
_cell.length_c   1.000
_cell.angle_alpha   90.00
_cell.angle_beta   90.00
_cell.angle_gamma   90.00
#
_symmetry.space_group_name_H-M   'P 1'
#
loop_
_entity.id
_entity.type
_entity.pdbx_description
1 polymer ?
#
loop_
_entity_poly.entity_id
_entity_poly.type
_entity_poly.pdbx_seq_one_letter_code
_entity_poly.pdbx_strand_id
1 'polypeptide(L)'
;MNLLVFCCRLLPILVILFGVNSSFALEPAKDTRQSSYQLMTPENQAMQDDPNLNPALFWVMDGHSLWKEKAGKKNVSCASCHGDSAQKMVGVATQFPKVQKGKLQTLEGQINQCRTSQQEAPEFAYESKELLALTTYVATQSKGLPIAIQETPQNKKDLQQGRQFFNERMGQLNLSCAQCHQDRAGLKLGGSLIPQGHPTAYPIYRIEWQTMGSLQRRLRNCMSGVRAKQFEYGSKEMAQLELFLMWRARGMPLETPGVRP
;
A
#
# COMPACT_ATOMS: atom_id res chain seq x y z
N MET A 1 -7.04 -101.58 -14.46
CA MET A 1 -6.25 -101.41 -15.69
C MET A 1 -5.98 -99.92 -15.85
N ASN A 2 -4.69 -99.57 -15.90
CA ASN A 2 -4.08 -98.23 -15.83
C ASN A 2 -4.89 -97.05 -16.40
N LEU A 3 -4.89 -95.90 -15.72
CA LEU A 3 -3.96 -94.79 -16.00
C LEU A 3 -4.13 -93.65 -14.98
N LEU A 4 -3.00 -93.18 -14.44
CA LEU A 4 -2.89 -91.99 -13.60
C LEU A 4 -3.03 -90.72 -14.44
N VAL A 5 -3.80 -89.74 -13.94
CA VAL A 5 -3.67 -88.32 -14.31
C VAL A 5 -3.71 -87.50 -13.03
N PHE A 6 -2.54 -86.97 -12.63
CA PHE A 6 -2.38 -86.03 -11.52
C PHE A 6 -2.86 -84.64 -11.97
N CYS A 7 -3.90 -84.12 -11.32
CA CYS A 7 -4.37 -82.74 -11.51
C CYS A 7 -3.86 -81.88 -10.33
N CYS A 8 -2.83 -81.08 -10.59
CA CYS A 8 -2.22 -80.15 -9.65
C CYS A 8 -3.12 -78.91 -9.50
N ARG A 9 -3.72 -78.69 -8.32
CA ARG A 9 -4.51 -77.49 -8.01
C ARG A 9 -3.60 -76.39 -7.45
N LEU A 10 -3.45 -75.31 -8.21
CA LEU A 10 -2.77 -74.07 -7.84
C LEU A 10 -3.61 -73.26 -6.81
N LEU A 11 -2.97 -72.80 -5.74
CA LEU A 11 -3.49 -71.80 -4.79
C LEU A 11 -3.56 -70.41 -5.43
N PRO A 12 -4.55 -69.56 -5.09
CA PRO A 12 -4.54 -68.17 -5.52
C PRO A 12 -3.69 -67.31 -4.57
N ILE A 13 -2.77 -66.54 -5.17
CA ILE A 13 -1.96 -65.51 -4.50
C ILE A 13 -2.83 -64.25 -4.36
N LEU A 14 -3.04 -63.81 -3.12
CA LEU A 14 -3.72 -62.57 -2.77
C LEU A 14 -2.77 -61.38 -2.98
N VAL A 15 -2.93 -60.65 -4.09
CA VAL A 15 -2.18 -59.42 -4.38
C VAL A 15 -2.84 -58.25 -3.65
N ILE A 16 -2.18 -57.73 -2.62
CA ILE A 16 -2.56 -56.50 -1.91
C ILE A 16 -2.11 -55.31 -2.75
N LEU A 17 -3.05 -54.66 -3.44
CA LEU A 17 -2.84 -53.38 -4.12
C LEU A 17 -2.79 -52.25 -3.07
N PHE A 18 -1.58 -51.80 -2.74
CA PHE A 18 -1.37 -50.54 -2.02
C PHE A 18 -1.81 -49.37 -2.91
N GLY A 19 -2.91 -48.72 -2.53
CA GLY A 19 -3.40 -47.50 -3.16
C GLY A 19 -2.37 -46.37 -3.03
N VAL A 20 -1.91 -45.87 -4.17
CA VAL A 20 -1.08 -44.67 -4.26
C VAL A 20 -1.99 -43.48 -3.97
N ASN A 21 -1.92 -42.94 -2.76
CA ASN A 21 -2.54 -41.66 -2.43
C ASN A 21 -1.76 -40.55 -3.15
N SER A 22 -2.26 -40.12 -4.30
CA SER A 22 -1.82 -38.90 -4.96
C SER A 22 -2.24 -37.70 -4.11
N SER A 23 -1.36 -37.28 -3.21
CA SER A 23 -1.45 -35.96 -2.56
C SER A 23 -1.29 -34.88 -3.63
N PHE A 24 -2.39 -34.33 -4.11
CA PHE A 24 -2.37 -33.07 -4.85
C PHE A 24 -1.90 -31.97 -3.89
N ALA A 25 -0.62 -31.63 -3.95
CA ALA A 25 -0.12 -30.38 -3.38
C ALA A 25 -0.81 -29.24 -4.13
N LEU A 26 -1.72 -28.54 -3.47
CA LEU A 26 -2.25 -27.26 -3.95
C LEU A 26 -1.06 -26.31 -4.08
N GLU A 27 -0.64 -26.03 -5.32
CA GLU A 27 0.34 -24.96 -5.53
C GLU A 27 -0.22 -23.66 -4.94
N PRO A 28 0.57 -22.92 -4.14
CA PRO A 28 0.12 -21.65 -3.61
C PRO A 28 -0.24 -20.74 -4.78
N ALA A 29 -1.46 -20.21 -4.76
CA ALA A 29 -1.95 -19.31 -5.81
C ALA A 29 -0.91 -18.20 -6.06
N LYS A 30 -0.40 -18.11 -7.30
CA LYS A 30 0.58 -17.10 -7.69
C LYS A 30 0.01 -15.71 -7.38
N ASP A 31 0.76 -14.92 -6.62
CA ASP A 31 0.37 -13.54 -6.33
C ASP A 31 0.28 -12.77 -7.66
N THR A 32 -0.94 -12.37 -8.03
CA THR A 32 -1.21 -11.63 -9.27
C THR A 32 -1.05 -10.12 -9.09
N ARG A 33 -0.68 -9.66 -7.89
CA ARG A 33 -0.51 -8.23 -7.60
C ARG A 33 0.75 -7.69 -8.25
N GLN A 34 0.62 -6.51 -8.86
CA GLN A 34 1.70 -5.86 -9.62
C GLN A 34 1.91 -4.43 -9.13
N SER A 35 3.14 -4.10 -8.75
CA SER A 35 3.48 -2.70 -8.47
C SER A 35 3.48 -1.90 -9.76
N SER A 36 3.02 -0.66 -9.69
CA SER A 36 3.14 0.27 -10.81
C SER A 36 4.59 0.57 -11.20
N TYR A 37 5.57 0.25 -10.34
CA TYR A 37 7.01 0.30 -10.69
C TYR A 37 7.34 -0.62 -11.86
N GLN A 38 6.72 -1.81 -11.90
CA GLN A 38 6.96 -2.81 -12.96
C GLN A 38 6.36 -2.41 -14.31
N LEU A 39 5.56 -1.33 -14.35
CA LEU A 39 4.95 -0.78 -15.56
C LEU A 39 5.74 0.41 -16.14
N MET A 40 6.79 0.85 -15.44
CA MET A 40 7.63 1.98 -15.87
C MET A 40 8.67 1.57 -16.91
N THR A 41 9.18 2.55 -17.65
CA THR A 41 10.38 2.35 -18.47
C THR A 41 11.62 2.13 -17.59
N PRO A 42 12.70 1.52 -18.11
CA PRO A 42 13.94 1.33 -17.36
C PRO A 42 14.52 2.63 -16.80
N GLU A 43 14.40 3.75 -17.52
CA GLU A 43 14.91 5.05 -17.09
C GLU A 43 14.18 5.56 -15.85
N ASN A 44 12.85 5.39 -15.80
CA ASN A 44 12.05 5.78 -14.65
C ASN A 44 12.25 4.84 -13.46
N GLN A 45 12.55 3.56 -13.70
CA GLN A 45 12.97 2.62 -12.65
C GLN A 45 14.31 3.05 -12.04
N ALA A 46 15.30 3.32 -12.89
CA ALA A 46 16.61 3.83 -12.46
C ALA A 46 16.49 5.12 -11.64
N MET A 47 15.60 6.04 -12.03
CA MET A 47 15.33 7.27 -11.27
C MET A 47 14.75 7.00 -9.87
N GLN A 48 13.94 5.95 -9.68
CA GLN A 48 13.46 5.57 -8.35
C GLN A 48 14.55 4.93 -7.48
N ASP A 49 15.36 4.07 -8.11
CA ASP A 49 16.26 3.15 -7.44
C ASP A 49 17.58 3.80 -7.02
N ASP A 50 18.05 4.80 -7.76
CA ASP A 50 19.21 5.61 -7.37
C ASP A 50 18.77 6.85 -6.58
N PRO A 51 19.12 6.97 -5.28
CA PRO A 51 18.80 8.15 -4.48
C PRO A 51 19.33 9.46 -5.06
N ASN A 52 20.45 9.44 -5.80
CA ASN A 52 21.01 10.65 -6.41
C ASN A 52 20.24 11.10 -7.66
N LEU A 53 19.48 10.19 -8.28
CA LEU A 53 18.60 10.50 -9.41
C LEU A 53 17.17 10.81 -8.95
N ASN A 54 16.75 10.27 -7.80
CA ASN A 54 15.40 10.40 -7.29
C ASN A 54 15.11 11.84 -6.80
N PRO A 55 14.24 12.61 -7.50
CA PRO A 55 13.95 13.99 -7.12
C PRO A 55 13.30 14.13 -5.75
N ALA A 56 12.70 13.06 -5.23
CA ALA A 56 12.12 13.04 -3.89
C ALA A 56 13.15 13.16 -2.77
N LEU A 57 14.45 12.96 -3.04
CA LEU A 57 15.52 13.10 -2.05
C LEU A 57 15.46 14.47 -1.35
N PHE A 58 15.12 15.54 -2.07
CA PHE A 58 14.98 16.87 -1.47
C PHE A 58 13.88 16.94 -0.40
N TRP A 59 12.77 16.20 -0.58
CA TRP A 59 11.72 16.12 0.44
C TRP A 59 12.12 15.25 1.63
N VAL A 60 12.95 14.22 1.42
CA VAL A 60 13.53 13.43 2.51
C VAL A 60 14.46 14.32 3.35
N MET A 61 15.28 15.15 2.72
CA MET A 61 16.18 16.10 3.39
C MET A 61 15.40 17.19 4.16
N ASP A 62 14.40 17.79 3.53
CA ASP A 62 13.52 18.77 4.18
C ASP A 62 12.78 18.14 5.36
N GLY A 63 12.29 16.90 5.21
CA GLY A 63 11.61 16.16 6.27
C GLY A 63 12.52 15.83 7.44
N HIS A 64 13.79 15.49 7.18
CA HIS A 64 14.81 15.31 8.21
C HIS A 64 15.12 16.61 8.96
N SER A 65 15.14 17.75 8.27
CA SER A 65 15.30 19.06 8.91
C SER A 65 14.11 19.36 9.83
N LEU A 66 12.87 19.18 9.33
CA LEU A 66 11.64 19.35 10.13
C LEU A 66 11.56 18.39 11.32
N TRP A 67 12.09 17.18 11.18
CA TRP A 67 12.14 16.18 12.27
C TRP A 67 12.95 16.68 13.47
N LYS A 68 14.03 17.42 13.21
CA LYS A 68 14.94 17.97 14.23
C LYS A 68 14.51 19.34 14.73
N GLU A 69 13.74 20.07 13.94
CA GLU A 69 13.24 21.39 14.27
C GLU A 69 12.31 21.35 15.49
N LYS A 70 12.55 22.25 16.45
CA LYS A 70 11.65 22.45 17.58
C LYS A 70 10.47 23.30 17.12
N ALA A 71 9.26 22.89 17.48
CA ALA A 71 8.05 23.58 17.05
C ALA A 71 7.06 23.81 18.19
N GLY A 72 6.16 24.78 17.96
CA GLY A 72 5.03 25.11 18.83
C GLY A 72 5.44 25.65 20.20
N LYS A 73 4.44 25.86 21.07
CA LYS A 73 4.65 26.48 22.39
C LYS A 73 5.52 25.64 23.31
N LYS A 74 5.50 24.31 23.14
CA LYS A 74 6.32 23.39 23.93
C LYS A 74 7.79 23.39 23.50
N ASN A 75 8.12 23.96 22.34
CA ASN A 75 9.50 24.06 21.82
C ASN A 75 10.21 22.68 21.80
N VAL A 76 9.49 21.66 21.35
CA VAL A 76 9.99 20.27 21.22
C VAL A 76 9.97 19.82 19.76
N SER A 77 10.95 18.99 19.39
CA SER A 77 11.07 18.41 18.05
C SER A 77 10.57 16.96 18.03
N CYS A 78 10.23 16.44 16.85
CA CYS A 78 9.91 15.03 16.67
C CYS A 78 11.05 14.12 17.19
N ALA A 79 12.30 14.50 16.89
CA ALA A 79 13.50 13.82 17.34
C ALA A 79 13.58 13.67 18.86
N SER A 80 13.16 14.69 19.63
CA SER A 80 13.24 14.65 21.09
C SER A 80 12.37 13.54 21.72
N CYS A 81 11.26 13.15 21.09
CA CYS A 81 10.40 12.05 21.54
C CYS A 81 10.74 10.71 20.86
N HIS A 82 11.07 10.75 19.58
CA HIS A 82 11.17 9.57 18.72
C HIS A 82 12.61 9.17 18.35
N GLY A 83 13.61 9.91 18.83
CA GLY A 83 15.03 9.69 18.58
C GLY A 83 15.55 10.42 17.33
N ASP A 84 16.84 10.75 17.34
CA ASP A 84 17.46 11.63 16.33
C ASP A 84 17.45 11.07 14.91
N SER A 85 17.64 9.76 14.76
CA SER A 85 17.74 9.09 13.46
C SER A 85 16.42 8.58 12.91
N ALA A 86 15.30 8.82 13.61
CA ALA A 86 14.00 8.23 13.30
C ALA A 86 13.98 6.69 13.24
N GLN A 87 14.96 6.00 13.84
CA GLN A 87 15.02 4.52 13.87
C GLN A 87 13.74 3.90 14.47
N LYS A 88 13.08 4.58 15.40
CA LYS A 88 11.79 4.13 15.97
C LYS A 88 10.63 4.15 14.96
N MET A 89 10.81 4.78 13.80
CA MET A 89 9.81 4.86 12.73
C MET A 89 9.91 3.70 11.72
N VAL A 90 10.93 2.84 11.84
CA VAL A 90 11.03 1.62 11.01
C VAL A 90 9.78 0.75 11.20
N GLY A 91 9.12 0.41 10.09
CA GLY A 91 7.88 -0.37 10.08
C GLY A 91 6.62 0.38 10.54
N VAL A 92 6.71 1.67 10.87
CA VAL A 92 5.53 2.45 11.26
C VAL A 92 4.63 2.68 10.05
N ALA A 93 5.18 3.13 8.92
CA ALA A 93 4.38 3.48 7.75
C ALA A 93 3.68 2.28 7.10
N THR A 94 4.23 1.06 7.23
CA THR A 94 3.59 -0.16 6.71
C THR A 94 2.29 -0.53 7.43
N GLN A 95 2.05 0.05 8.60
CA GLN A 95 0.89 -0.22 9.45
C GLN A 95 -0.16 0.89 9.41
N PHE A 96 0.04 1.96 8.63
CA PHE A 96 -0.92 3.04 8.45
C PHE A 96 -1.74 2.88 7.15
N PRO A 97 -3.00 3.34 7.11
CA PRO A 97 -3.80 3.93 8.20
C PRO A 97 -4.12 2.99 9.37
N LYS A 98 -4.24 3.53 10.58
CA LYS A 98 -4.59 2.75 11.79
C LYS A 98 -5.52 3.50 12.74
N VAL A 99 -6.32 2.74 13.50
CA VAL A 99 -7.18 3.32 14.55
C VAL A 99 -6.32 3.72 15.75
N GLN A 100 -6.45 4.99 16.16
CA GLN A 100 -5.78 5.60 17.29
C GLN A 100 -6.82 6.30 18.15
N LYS A 101 -6.93 5.90 19.42
CA LYS A 101 -7.92 6.43 20.38
C LYS A 101 -9.34 6.47 19.79
N GLY A 102 -9.74 5.39 19.10
CA GLY A 102 -11.07 5.25 18.49
C GLY A 102 -11.28 6.02 17.17
N LYS A 103 -10.27 6.73 16.64
CA LYS A 103 -10.34 7.43 15.34
C LYS A 103 -9.38 6.79 14.35
N LEU A 104 -9.83 6.54 13.12
CA LEU A 104 -8.93 6.14 12.04
C LEU A 104 -8.01 7.31 11.67
N GLN A 105 -6.70 7.08 11.70
CA GLN A 105 -5.69 8.07 11.37
C GLN A 105 -4.87 7.59 10.16
N THR A 106 -4.67 8.46 9.18
CA THR A 106 -3.62 8.31 8.17
C THR A 106 -2.26 8.65 8.79
N LEU A 107 -1.16 8.45 8.06
CA LEU A 107 0.16 8.80 8.56
C LEU A 107 0.29 10.33 8.73
N GLU A 108 -0.20 11.10 7.75
CA GLU A 108 -0.30 12.55 7.78
C GLU A 108 -1.17 13.04 8.96
N GLY A 109 -2.32 12.40 9.17
CA GLY A 109 -3.21 12.70 10.30
C GLY A 109 -2.55 12.43 11.65
N GLN A 110 -1.78 11.34 11.77
CA GLN A 110 -1.02 11.06 12.99
C GLN A 110 0.09 12.09 13.22
N ILE A 111 0.80 12.51 12.17
CA ILE A 111 1.81 13.57 12.25
C ILE A 111 1.17 14.85 12.77
N ASN A 112 0.07 15.31 12.16
CA ASN A 112 -0.64 16.50 12.60
C ASN A 112 -1.20 16.39 14.02
N GLN A 113 -1.68 15.21 14.42
CA GLN A 113 -2.09 14.98 15.81
C GLN A 113 -0.92 15.10 16.80
N CYS A 114 0.29 14.64 16.44
CA CYS A 114 1.47 14.86 17.27
C CYS A 114 1.85 16.35 17.32
N ARG A 115 1.76 17.07 16.19
CA ARG A 115 2.03 18.52 16.15
C ARG A 115 1.11 19.30 17.08
N THR A 116 -0.20 19.09 17.00
CA THR A 116 -1.17 19.84 17.81
C THR A 116 -1.11 19.47 19.28
N SER A 117 -0.97 18.18 19.62
CA SER A 117 -1.04 17.74 21.01
C SER A 117 0.30 17.71 21.76
N GLN A 118 1.40 17.34 21.08
CA GLN A 118 2.72 17.18 21.70
C GLN A 118 3.62 18.39 21.48
N GLN A 119 3.54 19.05 20.33
CA GLN A 119 4.32 20.28 20.07
C GLN A 119 3.52 21.55 20.43
N GLU A 120 2.18 21.47 20.45
CA GLU A 120 1.30 22.66 20.51
C GLU A 120 1.60 23.63 19.36
N ALA A 121 1.79 23.05 18.18
CA ALA A 121 1.98 23.76 16.91
C ALA A 121 0.72 23.60 16.03
N PRO A 122 0.46 24.55 15.12
CA PRO A 122 -0.58 24.38 14.11
C PRO A 122 -0.34 23.12 13.26
N GLU A 123 -1.45 22.52 12.83
CA GLU A 123 -1.42 21.47 11.81
C GLU A 123 -0.77 22.01 10.54
N PHE A 124 0.02 21.17 9.89
CA PHE A 124 0.39 21.45 8.52
C PHE A 124 -0.82 21.15 7.63
N ALA A 125 -1.06 22.02 6.65
CA ALA A 125 -2.09 21.75 5.65
C ALA A 125 -1.77 20.45 4.90
N TYR A 126 -2.79 19.67 4.58
CA TYR A 126 -2.61 18.54 3.66
C TYR A 126 -2.10 19.04 2.30
N GLU A 127 -1.24 18.24 1.66
CA GLU A 127 -0.46 18.63 0.48
C GLU A 127 0.50 19.81 0.66
N SER A 128 0.70 20.35 1.87
CA SER A 128 1.77 21.33 2.11
C SER A 128 3.14 20.66 1.94
N LYS A 129 4.14 21.46 1.58
CA LYS A 129 5.51 20.99 1.42
C LYS A 129 6.01 20.33 2.71
N GLU A 130 5.68 20.92 3.86
CA GLU A 130 6.12 20.48 5.18
C GLU A 130 5.51 19.13 5.57
N LEU A 131 4.19 18.96 5.37
CA LEU A 131 3.55 17.68 5.70
C LEU A 131 4.03 16.57 4.77
N LEU A 132 4.16 16.85 3.47
CA LEU A 132 4.69 15.89 2.50
C LEU A 132 6.13 15.51 2.82
N ALA A 133 6.99 16.49 3.13
CA ALA A 133 8.39 16.25 3.48
C ALA A 133 8.53 15.40 4.75
N LEU A 134 7.84 15.79 5.84
CA LEU A 134 7.90 15.05 7.09
C LEU A 134 7.30 13.64 6.96
N THR A 135 6.19 13.48 6.23
CA THR A 135 5.60 12.16 5.94
C THR A 135 6.54 11.30 5.11
N THR A 136 7.19 11.89 4.10
CA THR A 136 8.18 11.19 3.26
C THR A 136 9.36 10.71 4.09
N TYR A 137 9.91 11.56 4.96
CA TYR A 137 11.02 11.19 5.84
C TYR A 137 10.65 10.08 6.83
N VAL A 138 9.44 10.11 7.41
CA VAL A 138 8.96 9.03 8.29
C VAL A 138 8.73 7.73 7.49
N ALA A 139 8.13 7.83 6.32
CA ALA A 139 7.75 6.66 5.53
C ALA A 139 8.97 5.96 4.89
N THR A 140 10.01 6.70 4.51
CA THR A 140 11.24 6.11 3.93
C THR A 140 11.97 5.19 4.91
N GLN A 141 11.78 5.36 6.23
CA GLN A 141 12.32 4.44 7.25
C GLN A 141 11.73 3.03 7.14
N SER A 142 10.61 2.89 6.40
CA SER A 142 9.92 1.64 6.16
C SER A 142 10.08 1.13 4.72
N LYS A 143 10.93 1.76 3.89
CA LYS A 143 11.15 1.35 2.50
C LYS A 143 11.65 -0.10 2.44
N GLY A 144 11.08 -0.90 1.55
CA GLY A 144 11.35 -2.32 1.37
C GLY A 144 10.60 -3.26 2.34
N LEU A 145 10.03 -2.75 3.43
CA LEU A 145 9.27 -3.58 4.36
C LEU A 145 7.88 -3.91 3.81
N PRO A 146 7.32 -5.09 4.11
CA PRO A 146 6.00 -5.48 3.64
C PRO A 146 4.91 -4.61 4.30
N ILE A 147 3.96 -4.13 3.50
CA ILE A 147 2.75 -3.47 4.00
C ILE A 147 1.98 -4.45 4.91
N ALA A 148 1.67 -4.04 6.13
CA ALA A 148 1.22 -4.93 7.21
C ALA A 148 -0.20 -4.62 7.70
N ILE A 149 -1.09 -4.17 6.81
CA ILE A 149 -2.50 -3.92 7.15
C ILE A 149 -3.27 -5.23 7.29
N GLN A 150 -3.91 -5.40 8.44
CA GLN A 150 -4.80 -6.52 8.75
C GLN A 150 -6.20 -6.00 9.10
N GLU A 151 -7.23 -6.82 8.84
CA GLU A 151 -8.57 -6.55 9.36
C GLU A 151 -8.59 -6.89 10.85
N THR A 152 -9.06 -5.95 11.66
CA THR A 152 -9.21 -6.07 13.12
C THR A 152 -10.63 -5.66 13.52
N PRO A 153 -11.12 -6.07 14.71
CA PRO A 153 -12.42 -5.60 15.20
C PRO A 153 -12.55 -4.07 15.22
N GLN A 154 -11.46 -3.36 15.47
CA GLN A 154 -11.43 -1.90 15.56
C GLN A 154 -11.53 -1.22 14.19
N ASN A 155 -10.91 -1.77 13.14
CA ASN A 155 -10.90 -1.16 11.81
C ASN A 155 -11.91 -1.77 10.82
N LYS A 156 -12.59 -2.87 11.19
CA LYS A 156 -13.47 -3.64 10.29
C LYS A 156 -14.50 -2.78 9.57
N LYS A 157 -15.20 -1.90 10.30
CA LYS A 157 -16.21 -1.00 9.72
C LYS A 157 -15.61 -0.02 8.71
N ASP A 158 -14.44 0.54 9.04
CA ASP A 158 -13.74 1.48 8.17
C ASP A 158 -13.16 0.79 6.92
N LEU A 159 -12.61 -0.41 7.08
CA LEU A 159 -12.10 -1.22 5.97
C LEU A 159 -13.23 -1.63 5.01
N GLN A 160 -14.40 -2.01 5.54
CA GLN A 160 -15.58 -2.31 4.74
C GLN A 160 -16.09 -1.07 3.99
N GLN A 161 -16.12 0.10 4.64
CA GLN A 161 -16.51 1.35 3.99
C GLN A 161 -15.53 1.74 2.88
N GLY A 162 -14.22 1.61 3.10
CA GLY A 162 -13.21 1.84 2.07
C GLY A 162 -13.36 0.88 0.87
N ARG A 163 -13.68 -0.39 1.15
CA ARG A 163 -14.03 -1.37 0.10
C ARG A 163 -15.27 -0.93 -0.67
N GLN A 164 -16.30 -0.43 0.00
CA GLN A 164 -17.49 0.07 -0.66
C GLN A 164 -17.14 1.23 -1.61
N PHE A 165 -16.42 2.25 -1.13
CA PHE A 165 -16.01 3.39 -1.96
C PHE A 165 -15.21 2.97 -3.19
N PHE A 166 -14.34 1.97 -3.06
CA PHE A 166 -13.56 1.47 -4.20
C PHE A 166 -14.43 0.83 -5.30
N ASN A 167 -15.56 0.22 -4.93
CA ASN A 167 -16.50 -0.42 -5.85
C ASN A 167 -17.66 0.49 -6.26
N GLU A 168 -17.83 1.62 -5.59
CA GLU A 168 -18.90 2.57 -5.84
C GLU A 168 -18.65 3.37 -7.11
N ARG A 169 -19.67 3.44 -7.97
CA ARG A 169 -19.63 4.28 -9.16
C ARG A 169 -19.88 5.72 -8.77
N MET A 170 -19.09 6.63 -9.30
CA MET A 170 -19.15 8.04 -8.95
C MET A 170 -19.01 8.95 -10.17
N GLY A 171 -19.47 10.20 -9.98
CA GLY A 171 -19.35 11.27 -10.95
C GLY A 171 -20.22 11.12 -12.19
N GLN A 172 -20.13 12.10 -13.08
CA GLN A 172 -20.92 12.11 -14.32
C GLN A 172 -20.61 10.93 -15.24
N LEU A 173 -19.39 10.37 -15.15
CA LEU A 173 -19.01 9.22 -15.97
C LEU A 173 -19.48 7.88 -15.38
N ASN A 174 -20.06 7.87 -14.17
CA ASN A 174 -20.60 6.67 -13.52
C ASN A 174 -19.59 5.50 -13.46
N LEU A 175 -18.35 5.80 -13.05
CA LEU A 175 -17.24 4.84 -12.96
C LEU A 175 -16.76 4.68 -11.52
N SER A 176 -16.30 3.47 -11.18
CA SER A 176 -15.68 3.12 -9.91
C SER A 176 -14.17 2.89 -10.06
N CYS A 177 -13.43 2.89 -8.94
CA CYS A 177 -12.01 2.56 -8.94
C CYS A 177 -11.79 1.12 -9.46
N ALA A 178 -12.64 0.18 -9.04
CA ALA A 178 -12.59 -1.23 -9.46
C ALA A 178 -12.68 -1.40 -10.98
N GLN A 179 -13.60 -0.68 -11.65
CA GLN A 179 -13.80 -0.83 -13.09
C GLN A 179 -12.54 -0.51 -13.92
N CYS A 180 -11.68 0.36 -13.42
CA CYS A 180 -10.39 0.66 -14.06
C CYS A 180 -9.28 -0.20 -13.46
N HIS A 181 -9.04 -0.08 -12.15
CA HIS A 181 -7.85 -0.59 -11.47
C HIS A 181 -7.95 -2.05 -10.99
N GLN A 182 -9.05 -2.73 -11.30
CA GLN A 182 -9.21 -4.17 -11.07
C GLN A 182 -9.63 -4.85 -12.36
N ASP A 183 -10.77 -4.45 -12.93
CA ASP A 183 -11.37 -5.13 -14.07
C ASP A 183 -10.63 -4.89 -15.39
N ARG A 184 -9.88 -3.78 -15.48
CA ARG A 184 -9.15 -3.34 -16.69
C ARG A 184 -7.67 -3.10 -16.44
N ALA A 185 -7.15 -3.58 -15.31
CA ALA A 185 -5.73 -3.47 -15.02
C ALA A 185 -4.92 -4.18 -16.12
N GLY A 186 -3.85 -3.53 -16.59
CA GLY A 186 -3.04 -4.00 -17.72
C GLY A 186 -3.55 -3.57 -19.10
N LEU A 187 -4.78 -3.08 -19.23
CA LEU A 187 -5.24 -2.41 -20.46
C LEU A 187 -4.69 -0.98 -20.53
N LYS A 188 -5.01 -0.26 -21.62
CA LYS A 188 -4.61 1.14 -21.82
C LYS A 188 -5.78 2.10 -21.69
N LEU A 189 -5.53 3.27 -21.10
CA LEU A 189 -6.37 4.45 -21.16
C LEU A 189 -5.58 5.56 -21.87
N GLY A 190 -5.92 5.83 -23.13
CA GLY A 190 -5.06 6.64 -24.00
C GLY A 190 -3.69 5.99 -24.18
N GLY A 191 -2.62 6.76 -23.97
CA GLY A 191 -1.24 6.26 -24.07
C GLY A 191 -0.74 5.47 -22.84
N SER A 192 -1.48 5.46 -21.74
CA SER A 192 -1.00 4.97 -20.45
C SER A 192 -1.59 3.62 -20.08
N LEU A 193 -0.78 2.73 -19.51
CA LEU A 193 -1.27 1.49 -18.90
C LEU A 193 -2.08 1.79 -17.64
N ILE A 194 -3.15 1.02 -17.42
CA ILE A 194 -3.96 1.11 -16.22
C ILE A 194 -3.32 0.22 -15.14
N PRO A 195 -2.74 0.79 -14.07
CA PRO A 195 -2.16 0.00 -12.99
C PRO A 195 -3.25 -0.64 -12.12
N GLN A 196 -2.89 -1.61 -11.29
CA GLN A 196 -3.82 -2.19 -10.29
C GLN A 196 -4.18 -1.23 -9.14
N GLY A 197 -3.54 -0.06 -9.09
CA GLY A 197 -3.84 0.99 -8.12
C GLY A 197 -3.35 0.70 -6.70
N HIS A 198 -2.27 -0.08 -6.54
CA HIS A 198 -1.65 -0.31 -5.23
C HIS A 198 -0.84 0.92 -4.78
N PRO A 199 -0.99 1.39 -3.53
CA PRO A 199 -0.39 2.62 -3.04
C PRO A 199 1.05 2.48 -2.50
N THR A 200 1.83 1.50 -2.96
CA THR A 200 3.14 1.14 -2.38
C THR A 200 4.14 2.30 -2.36
N ALA A 201 4.03 3.23 -3.32
CA ALA A 201 5.00 4.28 -3.57
C ALA A 201 4.70 5.63 -2.91
N TYR A 202 3.63 5.76 -2.11
CA TYR A 202 3.20 7.04 -1.53
C TYR A 202 3.82 7.32 -0.14
N PRO A 203 4.18 8.59 0.17
CA PRO A 203 4.20 9.77 -0.72
C PRO A 203 5.12 9.63 -1.93
N ILE A 204 4.70 10.18 -3.07
CA ILE A 204 5.28 9.87 -4.37
C ILE A 204 5.73 11.13 -5.10
N TYR A 205 6.85 11.06 -5.83
CA TYR A 205 7.19 12.06 -6.83
C TYR A 205 6.57 11.66 -8.17
N ARG A 206 5.76 12.54 -8.76
CA ARG A 206 5.28 12.33 -10.13
C ARG A 206 5.96 13.28 -11.09
N ILE A 207 6.48 12.74 -12.18
CA ILE A 207 7.12 13.51 -13.24
C ILE A 207 6.11 14.49 -13.83
N GLU A 208 4.85 14.08 -14.05
CA GLU A 208 3.79 15.00 -14.48
C GLU A 208 3.56 16.16 -13.48
N TRP A 209 3.70 15.93 -12.18
CA TRP A 209 3.46 16.95 -11.17
C TRP A 209 4.67 17.84 -10.90
N GLN A 210 5.88 17.39 -11.25
CA GLN A 210 7.16 18.03 -10.89
C GLN A 210 7.28 18.30 -9.39
N THR A 211 6.60 17.52 -8.55
CA THR A 211 6.57 17.66 -7.09
C THR A 211 6.09 16.36 -6.43
N MET A 212 6.27 16.27 -5.11
CA MET A 212 5.67 15.22 -4.29
C MET A 212 4.15 15.37 -4.17
N GLY A 213 3.46 14.26 -3.92
CA GLY A 213 2.05 14.27 -3.53
C GLY A 213 1.67 13.06 -2.68
N SER A 214 0.61 13.22 -1.88
CA SER A 214 0.05 12.11 -1.10
C SER A 214 -0.79 11.17 -1.95
N LEU A 215 -1.19 10.05 -1.33
CA LEU A 215 -2.20 9.16 -1.89
C LEU A 215 -3.52 9.89 -2.10
N GLN A 216 -3.91 10.80 -1.19
CA GLN A 216 -5.16 11.55 -1.31
C GLN A 216 -5.17 12.47 -2.53
N ARG A 217 -4.04 13.10 -2.89
CA ARG A 217 -3.96 13.89 -4.13
C ARG A 217 -4.22 13.02 -5.35
N ARG A 218 -3.69 11.79 -5.38
CA ARG A 218 -3.99 10.84 -6.46
C ARG A 218 -5.47 10.47 -6.48
N LEU A 219 -6.06 10.17 -5.32
CA LEU A 219 -7.47 9.79 -5.22
C LEU A 219 -8.40 10.92 -5.67
N ARG A 220 -8.10 12.16 -5.27
CA ARG A 220 -8.81 13.35 -5.74
C ARG A 220 -8.66 13.55 -7.25
N ASN A 221 -7.48 13.34 -7.83
CA ASN A 221 -7.29 13.40 -9.28
C ASN A 221 -8.10 12.33 -10.01
N CYS A 222 -8.22 11.12 -9.44
CA CYS A 222 -9.09 10.07 -9.96
C CYS A 222 -10.58 10.50 -9.93
N MET A 223 -11.05 11.01 -8.79
CA MET A 223 -12.43 11.53 -8.65
C MET A 223 -12.72 12.66 -9.64
N SER A 224 -11.77 13.58 -9.82
CA SER A 224 -11.87 14.65 -10.82
C SER A 224 -11.95 14.09 -12.24
N GLY A 225 -11.12 13.10 -12.57
CA GLY A 225 -11.11 12.43 -13.88
C GLY A 225 -12.43 11.76 -14.26
N VAL A 226 -13.19 11.28 -13.27
CA VAL A 226 -14.55 10.73 -13.48
C VAL A 226 -15.67 11.76 -13.25
N ARG A 227 -15.30 13.03 -13.05
CA ARG A 227 -16.20 14.17 -12.79
C ARG A 227 -17.07 13.96 -11.54
N ALA A 228 -16.48 13.42 -10.48
CA ALA A 228 -17.08 13.27 -9.17
C ALA A 228 -16.70 14.43 -8.24
N LYS A 229 -17.54 14.69 -7.23
CA LYS A 229 -17.16 15.54 -6.11
C LYS A 229 -16.02 14.86 -5.35
N GLN A 230 -14.93 15.59 -5.14
CA GLN A 230 -13.76 15.09 -4.42
C GLN A 230 -14.03 15.08 -2.91
N PHE A 231 -13.60 14.05 -2.20
CA PHE A 231 -13.55 14.11 -0.73
C PHE A 231 -12.46 15.07 -0.28
N GLU A 232 -12.67 15.70 0.87
CA GLU A 232 -11.70 16.63 1.44
C GLU A 232 -10.44 15.92 1.92
N TYR A 233 -9.32 16.63 1.85
CA TYR A 233 -8.09 16.11 2.42
C TYR A 233 -8.25 15.87 3.93
N GLY A 234 -7.68 14.77 4.43
CA GLY A 234 -7.78 14.36 5.82
C GLY A 234 -9.17 13.90 6.25
N SER A 235 -10.14 13.78 5.33
CA SER A 235 -11.48 13.33 5.67
C SER A 235 -11.50 11.85 6.06
N LYS A 236 -12.56 11.43 6.76
CA LYS A 236 -12.75 10.03 7.15
C LYS A 236 -12.87 9.14 5.92
N GLU A 237 -13.54 9.59 4.87
CA GLU A 237 -13.72 8.88 3.61
C GLU A 237 -12.38 8.62 2.93
N MET A 238 -11.48 9.62 2.91
CA MET A 238 -10.11 9.44 2.41
C MET A 238 -9.36 8.40 3.24
N ALA A 239 -9.36 8.51 4.56
CA ALA A 239 -8.67 7.55 5.43
C ALA A 239 -9.19 6.11 5.26
N GLN A 240 -10.49 5.93 5.07
CA GLN A 240 -11.12 4.63 4.79
C GLN A 240 -10.68 4.06 3.45
N LEU A 241 -10.66 4.88 2.40
CA LEU A 241 -10.21 4.45 1.07
C LEU A 241 -8.72 4.09 1.07
N GLU A 242 -7.87 4.88 1.73
CA GLU A 242 -6.46 4.56 1.93
C GLU A 242 -6.26 3.24 2.68
N LEU A 243 -7.00 3.02 3.77
CA LEU A 243 -6.95 1.78 4.55
C LEU A 243 -7.24 0.56 3.67
N PHE A 244 -8.27 0.66 2.83
CA PHE A 244 -8.62 -0.42 1.92
C PHE A 244 -7.55 -0.65 0.84
N LEU A 245 -6.96 0.41 0.29
CA LEU A 245 -5.90 0.30 -0.71
C LEU A 245 -4.61 -0.29 -0.12
N MET A 246 -4.24 0.09 1.10
CA MET A 246 -3.12 -0.51 1.82
C MET A 246 -3.40 -1.98 2.16
N TRP A 247 -4.64 -2.33 2.51
CA TRP A 247 -5.05 -3.73 2.69
C TRP A 247 -4.97 -4.55 1.40
N ARG A 248 -5.32 -3.98 0.23
CA ARG A 248 -5.13 -4.64 -1.09
C ARG A 248 -3.64 -4.91 -1.35
N ALA A 249 -2.77 -4.00 -0.93
CA ALA A 249 -1.32 -4.08 -1.08
C ALA A 249 -0.60 -4.83 0.05
N ARG A 250 -1.29 -5.45 1.02
CA ARG A 250 -0.66 -6.14 2.16
C ARG A 250 0.37 -7.19 1.72
N GLY A 251 1.57 -7.17 2.27
CA GLY A 251 2.68 -8.04 1.88
C GLY A 251 3.51 -7.53 0.70
N MET A 252 3.02 -6.55 -0.08
CA MET A 252 3.86 -5.87 -1.07
C MET A 252 4.85 -4.95 -0.35
N PRO A 253 6.07 -4.75 -0.89
CA PRO A 253 7.03 -3.84 -0.30
C PRO A 253 6.52 -2.39 -0.38
N LEU A 254 6.73 -1.63 0.69
CA LEU A 254 6.58 -0.18 0.65
C LEU A 254 7.75 0.41 -0.14
N GLU A 255 7.47 1.21 -1.17
CA GLU A 255 8.45 1.73 -2.13
C GLU A 255 8.77 3.22 -1.92
N THR A 256 8.04 3.89 -1.03
CA THR A 256 8.17 5.34 -0.80
C THR A 256 9.59 5.78 -0.38
N PRO A 257 10.07 6.95 -0.84
CA PRO A 257 9.46 7.78 -1.88
C PRO A 257 9.62 7.14 -3.26
N GLY A 258 8.49 6.87 -3.92
CA GLY A 258 8.53 6.33 -5.27
C GLY A 258 8.57 7.43 -6.33
N VAL A 259 8.91 7.03 -7.55
CA VAL A 259 8.85 7.87 -8.76
C VAL A 259 7.84 7.24 -9.72
N ARG A 260 6.93 8.03 -10.29
CA ARG A 260 6.05 7.58 -11.39
C ARG A 260 5.93 8.66 -12.47
N PRO A 261 5.64 8.29 -13.73
CA PRO A 261 5.23 9.25 -14.75
C PRO A 261 4.08 10.14 -14.27
#